data_AF-A0A0M2XP43-F1
#
_entry.id   AF-A0A0M2XP43-F1
#
_cell.length_a   1.000
_cell.length_b   1.000
_cell.length_c   1.000
_cell.angle_alpha   90.00
_cell.angle_beta   90.00
_cell.angle_gamma   90.00
#
_symmetry.space_group_name_H-M   'P 1'
#
loop_
_entity.id
_entity.type
_entity.pdbx_description
1 polymer ?
#
loop_
_entity_poly.entity_id
_entity_poly.type
_entity_poly.pdbx_seq_one_letter_code
_entity_poly.pdbx_strand_id
1 'polypeptide(L)'
;MNGYRILGIAFISFAIISCGKNDLSQDNLGTGEEGKNGTSPGPAPENKVPELSIWHWGSEKRPYGINNVIMDEARMSETIDSYIQNKVTRVYGGYSKIPAHPIQKENLAKWNRKLKQLGIKSIYLIGNEQWIYPENRQMMIDYILEYYVKFNLSVDVDAKLQGLHLDLEPHQLKEWSVASIHRKRELLYLLKDTYRDLRLTLLHYGMEKDEIMADIPTWFDEMSAIGWASEIEKYNWFNDTMNYINGFTIMAYELASIPTIVQRTNWERNNFKANIQIGLDADEIGRIWNSKSAIINALREINVQTRAPIAVHNYTTFMEQ
;
A
#
# COMPACT_ATOMS: atom_id res chain seq x y z
N MET A 1 -3.19 39.94 48.42
CA MET A 1 -3.67 38.60 48.82
C MET A 1 -3.81 37.77 47.55
N ASN A 2 -2.98 36.71 47.47
CA ASN A 2 -3.05 35.47 46.66
C ASN A 2 -3.45 35.58 45.17
N GLY A 3 -2.67 35.14 44.17
CA GLY A 3 -1.50 34.28 44.13
C GLY A 3 -1.74 33.05 43.22
N TYR A 4 -0.82 32.82 42.25
CA TYR A 4 -0.47 31.54 41.58
C TYR A 4 -1.55 30.89 40.65
N ARG A 5 -1.27 30.16 39.55
CA ARG A 5 -0.04 29.64 38.89
C ARG A 5 -0.41 29.15 37.47
N ILE A 6 0.58 29.13 36.57
CA ILE A 6 0.61 28.46 35.27
C ILE A 6 0.58 26.92 35.46
N LEU A 7 -0.06 26.18 34.55
CA LEU A 7 0.41 24.86 34.09
C LEU A 7 -0.24 24.43 32.77
N GLY A 8 0.62 24.06 31.81
CA GLY A 8 0.26 23.59 30.48
C GLY A 8 -0.38 22.20 30.49
N ILE A 9 -1.20 21.95 29.48
CA ILE A 9 -1.82 20.65 29.26
C ILE A 9 -1.09 19.98 28.10
N ALA A 10 -0.50 18.83 28.42
CA ALA A 10 0.16 17.93 27.50
C ALA A 10 -0.85 17.27 26.55
N PHE A 11 -0.47 17.15 25.27
CA PHE A 11 -1.11 16.24 24.34
C PHE A 11 -0.74 14.80 24.72
N ILE A 12 -1.73 14.03 25.16
CA ILE A 12 -1.63 12.57 25.29
C ILE A 12 -2.40 11.98 24.10
N SER A 13 -1.68 11.43 23.13
CA SER A 13 -2.25 10.53 22.12
C SER A 13 -2.69 9.25 22.82
N PHE A 14 -4.00 9.00 22.84
CA PHE A 14 -4.54 7.69 23.16
C PHE A 14 -4.36 6.75 21.96
N ALA A 15 -3.61 5.67 22.18
CA ALA A 15 -3.71 4.47 21.36
C ALA A 15 -5.11 3.88 21.56
N ILE A 16 -5.88 3.78 20.48
CA ILE A 16 -7.17 3.09 20.48
C ILE A 16 -6.92 1.62 20.16
N ILE A 17 -7.51 0.80 21.01
CA ILE A 17 -7.46 -0.65 21.07
C ILE A 17 -8.13 -1.27 19.85
N SER A 18 -7.43 -2.25 19.29
CA SER A 18 -7.78 -3.10 18.16
C SER A 18 -8.94 -4.07 18.47
N CYS A 19 -9.79 -4.20 17.45
CA CYS A 19 -10.61 -5.34 17.02
C CYS A 19 -11.77 -5.87 17.89
N GLY A 20 -12.97 -5.70 17.34
CA GLY A 20 -14.14 -6.54 17.62
C GLY A 20 -13.91 -7.96 17.09
N LYS A 21 -14.10 -8.92 18.00
CA LYS A 21 -14.11 -10.36 17.78
C LYS A 21 -15.44 -10.83 17.17
N ASN A 22 -15.38 -12.06 16.63
CA ASN A 22 -16.42 -13.03 16.22
C ASN A 22 -16.37 -13.23 14.69
N ASP A 23 -15.92 -14.35 14.12
CA ASP A 23 -15.92 -15.75 14.57
C ASP A 23 -14.58 -16.44 14.29
N LEU A 24 -13.93 -16.95 15.34
CA LEU A 24 -12.85 -17.93 15.22
C LEU A 24 -13.46 -19.30 15.49
N SER A 25 -13.56 -20.13 14.45
CA SER A 25 -13.65 -21.57 14.64
C SER A 25 -12.37 -22.03 15.34
N GLN A 26 -12.50 -22.62 16.51
CA GLN A 26 -11.38 -23.17 17.27
C GLN A 26 -10.73 -24.32 16.49
N ASP A 27 -9.49 -24.13 16.06
CA ASP A 27 -8.67 -25.24 15.57
C ASP A 27 -8.12 -26.01 16.76
N ASN A 28 -8.70 -27.20 16.98
CA ASN A 28 -8.19 -28.18 17.93
C ASN A 28 -6.84 -28.71 17.46
N LEU A 29 -5.82 -28.58 18.32
CA LEU A 29 -4.52 -29.21 18.18
C LEU A 29 -4.67 -30.74 18.30
N GLY A 30 -4.79 -31.42 17.17
CA GLY A 30 -4.68 -32.86 17.07
C GLY A 30 -3.21 -33.29 17.14
N THR A 31 -2.84 -33.97 18.22
CA THR A 31 -1.60 -34.74 18.33
C THR A 31 -1.66 -35.95 17.39
N GLY A 32 -0.83 -35.98 16.35
CA GLY A 32 -0.71 -37.10 15.41
C GLY A 32 0.75 -37.48 15.20
N GLU A 33 1.02 -38.77 15.35
CA GLU A 33 2.33 -39.42 15.48
C GLU A 33 3.24 -39.36 14.23
N GLU A 34 4.53 -39.52 14.49
CA GLU A 34 5.63 -39.60 13.53
C GLU A 34 5.50 -40.76 12.53
N GLY A 35 5.42 -40.43 11.24
CA GLY A 35 5.67 -41.35 10.13
C GLY A 35 6.92 -40.95 9.36
N LYS A 36 8.04 -41.63 9.62
CA LYS A 36 9.27 -41.51 8.82
C LYS A 36 9.03 -42.06 7.42
N ASN A 37 9.15 -41.22 6.39
CA ASN A 37 9.50 -41.67 5.05
C ASN A 37 10.46 -40.67 4.39
N GLY A 38 11.63 -41.18 4.02
CA GLY A 38 12.72 -40.42 3.44
C GLY A 38 12.42 -40.00 2.01
N THR A 39 12.49 -38.70 1.79
CA THR A 39 12.74 -38.13 0.47
C THR A 39 13.86 -37.12 0.66
N SER A 40 14.94 -37.27 -0.12
CA SER A 40 16.10 -36.39 -0.08
C SER A 40 15.63 -34.94 -0.23
N PRO A 41 16.09 -33.99 0.60
CA PRO A 41 15.71 -32.60 0.43
C PRO A 41 16.19 -32.15 -0.96
N GLY A 42 15.26 -31.64 -1.76
CA GLY A 42 15.59 -30.97 -3.01
C GLY A 42 16.57 -29.82 -2.78
N PRO A 43 17.21 -29.30 -3.83
CA PRO A 43 18.14 -28.18 -3.69
C PRO A 43 17.49 -27.05 -2.91
N ALA A 44 18.24 -26.46 -1.97
CA ALA A 44 17.77 -25.34 -1.17
C ALA A 44 17.18 -24.26 -2.11
N PRO A 45 15.95 -23.77 -1.85
CA PRO A 45 15.32 -22.82 -2.75
C PRO A 45 16.20 -21.57 -2.81
N GLU A 46 16.59 -21.14 -4.02
CA GLU A 46 17.43 -19.97 -4.23
C GLU A 46 16.98 -18.81 -3.32
N ASN A 47 17.93 -18.21 -2.60
CA ASN A 47 17.75 -17.04 -1.72
C ASN A 47 17.45 -15.74 -2.51
N LYS A 48 16.61 -15.83 -3.55
CA LYS A 48 16.22 -14.68 -4.36
C LYS A 48 14.77 -14.35 -4.03
N VAL A 49 14.54 -13.14 -3.53
CA VAL A 49 13.21 -12.56 -3.44
C VAL A 49 12.68 -12.40 -4.88
N PRO A 50 11.38 -12.62 -5.15
CA PRO A 50 10.77 -12.15 -6.39
C PRO A 50 10.94 -10.62 -6.52
N GLU A 51 10.77 -10.09 -7.73
CA GLU A 51 10.63 -8.64 -7.92
C GLU A 51 9.46 -8.12 -7.04
N LEU A 52 9.70 -7.02 -6.31
CA LEU A 52 8.72 -6.52 -5.33
C LEU A 52 8.50 -5.01 -5.41
N SER A 53 7.30 -4.60 -5.02
CA SER A 53 6.96 -3.20 -4.72
C SER A 53 7.16 -2.89 -3.23
N ILE A 54 7.63 -1.69 -2.87
CA ILE A 54 7.89 -1.32 -1.48
C ILE A 54 7.19 -0.01 -1.11
N TRP A 55 6.53 0.04 0.05
CA TRP A 55 6.13 1.33 0.65
C TRP A 55 7.33 1.95 1.36
N HIS A 56 7.66 3.17 0.97
CA HIS A 56 8.73 3.94 1.60
C HIS A 56 8.18 5.28 2.07
N TRP A 57 7.77 5.29 3.33
CA TRP A 57 7.17 6.44 3.98
C TRP A 57 8.20 7.52 4.29
N GLY A 58 7.73 8.77 4.30
CA GLY A 58 8.46 9.86 4.91
C GLY A 58 8.45 9.72 6.44
N SER A 59 9.55 10.11 7.08
CA SER A 59 9.66 10.22 8.53
C SER A 59 10.65 11.31 8.89
N GLU A 60 10.27 12.25 9.74
CA GLU A 60 11.20 13.24 10.29
C GLU A 60 12.14 12.62 11.34
N LYS A 61 11.78 11.47 11.90
CA LYS A 61 12.50 10.82 13.01
C LYS A 61 13.44 9.72 12.55
N ARG A 62 13.21 9.11 11.39
CA ARG A 62 14.05 8.04 10.85
C ARG A 62 15.00 8.57 9.78
N PRO A 63 16.33 8.36 9.89
CA PRO A 63 17.29 8.81 8.88
C PRO A 63 16.98 8.29 7.47
N TYR A 64 16.42 7.09 7.38
CA TYR A 64 16.00 6.46 6.13
C TYR A 64 14.49 6.59 5.85
N GLY A 65 13.80 7.60 6.40
CA GLY A 65 12.52 8.03 5.83
C GLY A 65 12.74 8.69 4.47
N ILE A 66 11.84 8.48 3.50
CA ILE A 66 12.10 8.85 2.11
C ILE A 66 12.39 10.34 1.92
N ASN A 67 11.75 11.20 2.71
CA ASN A 67 11.95 12.66 2.75
C ASN A 67 13.37 13.06 3.19
N ASN A 68 14.05 12.25 4.01
CA ASN A 68 15.43 12.47 4.39
C ASN A 68 16.40 11.85 3.38
N VAL A 69 16.06 10.67 2.84
CA VAL A 69 16.85 9.97 1.82
C VAL A 69 17.03 10.84 0.58
N ILE A 70 15.95 11.42 0.07
CA ILE A 70 16.07 12.19 -1.18
C ILE A 70 16.84 13.51 -1.00
N MET A 71 17.03 13.98 0.23
CA MET A 71 17.76 15.21 0.52
C MET A 71 19.26 15.01 0.74
N ASP A 72 19.74 13.77 0.76
CA ASP A 72 21.11 13.42 1.09
C ASP A 72 21.67 12.44 0.06
N GLU A 73 22.72 12.83 -0.66
CA GLU A 73 23.24 12.04 -1.79
C GLU A 73 23.82 10.68 -1.38
N ALA A 74 24.41 10.60 -0.17
CA ALA A 74 24.96 9.36 0.34
C ALA A 74 23.82 8.39 0.67
N ARG A 75 22.82 8.85 1.45
CA ARG A 75 21.65 8.04 1.78
C ARG A 75 20.83 7.64 0.56
N MET A 76 20.73 8.55 -0.42
CA MET A 76 20.10 8.26 -1.70
C MET A 76 20.77 7.06 -2.39
N SER A 77 22.10 7.06 -2.44
CA SER A 77 22.88 6.00 -3.09
C SER A 77 22.77 4.68 -2.30
N GLU A 78 22.91 4.73 -0.97
CA GLU A 78 22.75 3.56 -0.09
C GLU A 78 21.35 2.93 -0.20
N THR A 79 20.30 3.76 -0.25
CA THR A 79 18.91 3.29 -0.41
C THR A 79 18.70 2.65 -1.78
N ILE A 80 19.25 3.23 -2.84
CA ILE A 80 19.19 2.65 -4.19
C ILE A 80 19.92 1.30 -4.24
N ASP A 81 21.09 1.19 -3.62
CA ASP A 81 21.80 -0.07 -3.52
C ASP A 81 20.98 -1.12 -2.77
N SER A 82 20.31 -0.72 -1.68
CA SER A 82 19.38 -1.59 -0.95
C SER A 82 18.21 -2.04 -1.84
N TYR A 83 17.63 -1.15 -2.65
CA TYR A 83 16.58 -1.51 -3.62
C TYR A 83 17.05 -2.53 -4.65
N ILE A 84 18.24 -2.34 -5.22
CA ILE A 84 18.83 -3.27 -6.19
C ILE A 84 19.06 -4.64 -5.54
N GLN A 85 19.67 -4.67 -4.35
CA GLN A 85 19.94 -5.90 -3.60
C GLN A 85 18.66 -6.69 -3.30
N ASN A 86 17.57 -5.98 -3.00
CA ASN A 86 16.27 -6.58 -2.71
C ASN A 86 15.33 -6.70 -3.92
N LYS A 87 15.83 -6.42 -5.14
CA LYS A 87 15.06 -6.50 -6.40
C LYS A 87 13.75 -5.71 -6.37
N VAL A 88 13.81 -4.51 -5.80
CA VAL A 88 12.68 -3.58 -5.85
C VAL A 88 12.52 -3.08 -7.27
N THR A 89 11.33 -3.24 -7.84
CA THR A 89 10.98 -2.73 -9.17
C THR A 89 10.04 -1.53 -9.10
N ARG A 90 9.50 -1.24 -7.92
CA ARG A 90 8.57 -0.13 -7.68
C ARG A 90 8.65 0.37 -6.25
N VAL A 91 8.66 1.69 -6.10
CA VAL A 91 8.61 2.37 -4.80
C VAL A 91 7.32 3.19 -4.73
N TYR A 92 6.47 2.89 -3.75
CA TYR A 92 5.37 3.74 -3.31
C TYR A 92 5.93 4.75 -2.30
N GLY A 93 6.36 5.91 -2.80
CA GLY A 93 7.09 6.92 -2.03
C GLY A 93 6.16 7.95 -1.41
N GLY A 94 6.17 8.03 -0.07
CA GLY A 94 5.45 9.04 0.70
C GLY A 94 6.17 10.39 0.70
N TYR A 95 6.29 11.03 -0.47
CA TYR A 95 7.09 12.25 -0.64
C TYR A 95 6.51 13.50 0.03
N SER A 96 5.35 13.42 0.70
CA SER A 96 4.71 14.57 1.35
C SER A 96 4.59 15.76 0.36
N LYS A 97 4.82 16.99 0.81
CA LYS A 97 4.74 18.23 0.01
C LYS A 97 6.03 18.59 -0.73
N ILE A 98 7.04 17.72 -0.75
CA ILE A 98 8.33 17.91 -1.45
C ILE A 98 8.17 18.40 -2.90
N PRO A 99 7.26 17.85 -3.72
CA PRO A 99 7.22 18.21 -5.15
C PRO A 99 6.98 19.70 -5.44
N ALA A 100 6.35 20.43 -4.52
CA ALA A 100 6.10 21.87 -4.68
C ALA A 100 7.23 22.76 -4.12
N HIS A 101 8.18 22.22 -3.37
CA HIS A 101 9.25 23.01 -2.77
C HIS A 101 10.43 23.16 -3.75
N PRO A 102 10.91 24.38 -4.08
CA PRO A 102 11.90 24.59 -5.16
C PRO A 102 13.16 23.72 -5.06
N ILE A 103 13.84 23.72 -3.91
CA ILE A 103 15.07 22.94 -3.70
C ILE A 103 14.77 21.43 -3.63
N GLN A 104 13.78 21.03 -2.82
CA GLN A 104 13.48 19.61 -2.60
C GLN A 104 12.94 18.93 -3.88
N LYS A 105 12.26 19.69 -4.74
CA LYS A 105 11.81 19.27 -6.06
C LYS A 105 12.97 18.83 -6.97
N GLU A 106 14.08 19.58 -6.99
CA GLU A 106 15.24 19.21 -7.81
C GLU A 106 15.85 17.89 -7.33
N ASN A 107 15.90 17.69 -6.02
CA ASN A 107 16.34 16.44 -5.40
C ASN A 107 15.40 15.27 -5.73
N LEU A 108 14.08 15.46 -5.69
CA LEU A 108 13.11 14.45 -6.13
C LEU A 108 13.27 14.13 -7.62
N ALA A 109 13.48 15.14 -8.47
CA ALA A 109 13.75 14.94 -9.89
C ALA A 109 15.03 14.11 -10.12
N LYS A 110 16.10 14.38 -9.35
CA LYS A 110 17.34 13.60 -9.38
C LYS A 110 17.11 12.14 -8.95
N TRP A 111 16.40 11.94 -7.84
CA TRP A 111 16.00 10.62 -7.35
C TRP A 111 15.25 9.82 -8.42
N ASN A 112 14.22 10.42 -9.03
CA ASN A 112 13.42 9.77 -10.07
C ASN A 112 14.25 9.37 -11.29
N ARG A 113 15.18 10.22 -11.74
CA ARG A 113 16.10 9.87 -12.85
C ARG A 113 16.93 8.64 -12.53
N LYS A 114 17.50 8.57 -11.32
CA LYS A 114 18.30 7.41 -10.89
C LYS A 114 17.46 6.14 -10.85
N LEU A 115 16.27 6.20 -10.26
CA LEU A 115 15.37 5.05 -10.21
C LEU A 115 14.95 4.59 -11.62
N LYS A 116 14.59 5.51 -12.51
CA LYS A 116 14.20 5.20 -13.88
C LYS A 116 15.31 4.53 -14.68
N GLN A 117 16.56 4.99 -14.53
CA GLN A 117 17.73 4.37 -15.18
C GLN A 117 17.95 2.90 -14.76
N LEU A 118 17.50 2.55 -13.56
CA LEU A 118 17.56 1.20 -13.01
C LEU A 118 16.29 0.37 -13.29
N GLY A 119 15.31 0.94 -14.00
CA GLY A 119 14.02 0.30 -14.23
C GLY A 119 13.10 0.27 -13.00
N ILE A 120 13.40 1.02 -11.95
CA ILE A 120 12.59 1.12 -10.74
C ILE A 120 11.57 2.23 -10.91
N LYS A 121 10.28 1.89 -10.77
CA LYS A 121 9.20 2.88 -10.86
C LYS A 121 9.11 3.73 -9.59
N SER A 122 9.22 5.04 -9.73
CA SER A 122 8.94 6.00 -8.66
C SER A 122 7.46 6.41 -8.69
N ILE A 123 6.69 5.95 -7.72
CA ILE A 123 5.24 6.20 -7.62
C ILE A 123 4.97 7.12 -6.42
N TYR A 124 4.10 8.09 -6.60
CA TYR A 124 3.72 9.00 -5.52
C TYR A 124 2.60 8.39 -4.69
N LEU A 125 2.91 8.05 -3.45
CA LEU A 125 1.97 7.53 -2.47
C LEU A 125 1.23 8.70 -1.82
N ILE A 126 -0.08 8.71 -1.98
CA ILE A 126 -0.97 9.75 -1.44
C ILE A 126 -2.28 9.13 -0.98
N GLY A 127 -2.87 9.72 0.05
CA GLY A 127 -4.15 9.22 0.51
C GLY A 127 -4.66 9.94 1.75
N ASN A 128 -5.98 9.95 1.87
CA ASN A 128 -6.73 10.33 3.05
C ASN A 128 -8.12 9.72 2.92
N GLU A 129 -8.59 9.02 3.94
CA GLU A 129 -9.85 8.30 3.88
C GLU A 129 -11.08 9.20 3.72
N GLN A 130 -10.97 10.47 4.14
CA GLN A 130 -12.03 11.46 3.99
C GLN A 130 -12.21 11.92 2.54
N TRP A 131 -11.23 11.71 1.66
CA TRP A 131 -11.31 12.17 0.27
C TRP A 131 -12.35 11.43 -0.57
N ILE A 132 -12.87 10.30 -0.07
CA ILE A 132 -13.96 9.61 -0.76
C ILE A 132 -15.22 10.47 -0.80
N TYR A 133 -15.44 11.32 0.21
CA TYR A 133 -16.65 12.13 0.30
C TYR A 133 -16.68 13.24 -0.75
N PRO A 134 -17.84 13.51 -1.38
CA PRO A 134 -17.98 14.55 -2.40
C PRO A 134 -17.51 15.93 -1.94
N GLU A 135 -17.78 16.31 -0.69
CA GLU A 135 -17.38 17.59 -0.11
C GLU A 135 -15.86 17.78 -0.02
N ASN A 136 -15.09 16.68 0.04
CA ASN A 136 -13.63 16.71 0.08
C ASN A 136 -13.00 16.50 -1.30
N ARG A 137 -13.81 16.32 -2.35
CA ARG A 137 -13.34 15.97 -3.68
C ARG A 137 -12.43 17.03 -4.28
N GLN A 138 -12.82 18.30 -4.14
CA GLN A 138 -12.01 19.41 -4.65
C GLN A 138 -10.68 19.53 -3.90
N MET A 139 -10.67 19.31 -2.58
CA MET A 139 -9.42 19.33 -1.80
C MET A 139 -8.42 18.27 -2.29
N MET A 140 -8.90 17.06 -2.59
CA MET A 140 -8.08 15.98 -3.15
C MET A 140 -7.54 16.34 -4.53
N ILE A 141 -8.38 16.90 -5.41
CA ILE A 141 -7.97 17.38 -6.73
C ILE A 141 -6.91 18.47 -6.61
N ASP A 142 -7.14 19.50 -5.79
CA ASP A 142 -6.19 20.60 -5.59
C ASP A 142 -4.82 20.08 -5.09
N TYR A 143 -4.83 19.11 -4.17
CA TYR A 143 -3.61 18.47 -3.69
C TYR A 143 -2.84 17.77 -4.83
N ILE A 144 -3.53 17.00 -5.66
CA ILE A 144 -2.93 16.26 -6.77
C ILE A 144 -2.42 17.22 -7.86
N LEU A 145 -3.16 18.28 -8.15
CA LEU A 145 -2.70 19.31 -9.08
C LEU A 145 -1.44 19.99 -8.57
N GLU A 146 -1.41 20.35 -7.29
CA GLU A 146 -0.28 21.06 -6.67
C GLU A 146 0.99 20.22 -6.64
N TYR A 147 0.89 18.97 -6.17
CA TYR A 147 2.08 18.18 -5.88
C TYR A 147 2.43 17.16 -6.97
N TYR A 148 1.47 16.61 -7.70
CA TYR A 148 1.75 15.61 -8.73
C TYR A 148 1.83 16.22 -10.12
N VAL A 149 0.75 16.85 -10.58
CA VAL A 149 0.63 17.33 -11.96
C VAL A 149 1.63 18.46 -12.23
N LYS A 150 1.68 19.50 -11.39
CA LYS A 150 2.64 20.59 -11.55
C LYS A 150 4.09 20.11 -11.54
N PHE A 151 4.42 19.17 -10.65
CA PHE A 151 5.75 18.56 -10.63
C PHE A 151 6.07 17.89 -11.97
N ASN A 152 5.24 16.94 -12.41
CA ASN A 152 5.46 16.18 -13.64
C ASN A 152 5.45 17.03 -14.92
N LEU A 153 4.73 18.16 -14.95
CA LEU A 153 4.76 19.10 -16.07
C LEU A 153 6.01 19.99 -16.10
N SER A 154 6.72 20.08 -14.99
CA SER A 154 7.83 21.03 -14.82
C SER A 154 9.22 20.39 -14.83
N VAL A 155 9.30 19.08 -15.07
CA VAL A 155 10.54 18.31 -15.11
C VAL A 155 10.60 17.45 -16.38
N ASP A 156 11.82 17.07 -16.77
CA ASP A 156 12.04 16.21 -17.94
C ASP A 156 11.40 14.83 -17.77
N VAL A 157 11.16 14.14 -18.88
CA VAL A 157 10.50 12.82 -18.91
C VAL A 157 11.18 11.76 -18.02
N ASP A 158 12.48 11.87 -17.76
CA ASP A 158 13.22 10.95 -16.90
C ASP A 158 13.12 11.28 -15.41
N ALA A 159 12.73 12.51 -15.08
CA ALA A 159 12.56 12.99 -13.71
C ALA A 159 11.12 12.91 -13.19
N LYS A 160 10.16 12.53 -14.04
CA LYS A 160 8.76 12.43 -13.66
C LYS A 160 8.53 11.29 -12.66
N LEU A 161 7.56 11.50 -11.78
CA LEU A 161 6.87 10.42 -11.09
C LEU A 161 6.05 9.64 -12.12
N GLN A 162 5.98 8.32 -11.97
CA GLN A 162 5.42 7.40 -12.98
C GLN A 162 4.01 6.92 -12.65
N GLY A 163 3.37 7.52 -11.65
CA GLY A 163 2.01 7.21 -11.24
C GLY A 163 1.69 7.65 -9.82
N LEU A 164 0.46 7.33 -9.42
CA LEU A 164 -0.09 7.49 -8.08
C LEU A 164 -0.36 6.12 -7.47
N HIS A 165 -0.12 6.00 -6.16
CA HIS A 165 -0.64 4.92 -5.33
C HIS A 165 -1.56 5.53 -4.28
N LEU A 166 -2.81 5.08 -4.26
CA LEU A 166 -3.90 5.69 -3.50
C LEU A 166 -4.18 4.93 -2.22
N ASP A 167 -3.89 5.58 -1.11
CA ASP A 167 -4.11 5.08 0.25
C ASP A 167 -5.38 5.69 0.85
N LEU A 168 -6.54 5.41 0.22
CA LEU A 168 -7.84 6.02 0.58
C LEU A 168 -8.66 5.18 1.55
N GLU A 169 -8.40 3.89 1.64
CA GLU A 169 -8.87 2.98 2.69
C GLU A 169 -10.14 3.41 3.48
N PRO A 170 -11.35 3.34 2.90
CA PRO A 170 -12.58 3.78 3.58
C PRO A 170 -12.87 3.01 4.88
N HIS A 171 -12.21 1.87 5.06
CA HIS A 171 -12.31 1.08 6.29
C HIS A 171 -11.56 1.67 7.49
N GLN A 172 -10.70 2.67 7.26
CA GLN A 172 -10.08 3.50 8.29
C GLN A 172 -11.00 4.64 8.78
N LEU A 173 -12.12 4.89 8.08
CA LEU A 173 -13.09 5.87 8.54
C LEU A 173 -13.65 5.49 9.91
N LYS A 174 -13.76 6.48 10.81
CA LYS A 174 -14.36 6.27 12.14
C LYS A 174 -15.77 5.66 12.08
N GLU A 175 -16.55 6.00 11.05
CA GLU A 175 -17.90 5.45 10.88
C GLU A 175 -17.90 3.98 10.44
N TRP A 176 -16.82 3.46 9.85
CA TRP A 176 -16.79 2.13 9.23
C TRP A 176 -17.17 0.99 10.21
N SER A 177 -16.64 1.02 11.43
CA SER A 177 -16.81 -0.06 12.41
C SER A 177 -18.25 -0.21 12.91
N VAL A 178 -19.03 0.87 12.86
CA VAL A 178 -20.44 0.91 13.31
C VAL A 178 -21.42 1.08 12.14
N ALA A 179 -20.91 1.28 10.93
CA ALA A 179 -21.72 1.42 9.73
C ALA A 179 -22.52 0.14 9.44
N SER A 180 -23.76 0.33 9.01
CA SER A 180 -24.54 -0.77 8.43
C SER A 180 -23.84 -1.29 7.16
N ILE A 181 -24.11 -2.53 6.78
CA ILE A 181 -23.59 -3.10 5.53
C ILE A 181 -23.98 -2.24 4.31
N HIS A 182 -25.19 -1.65 4.30
CA HIS A 182 -25.60 -0.74 3.23
C HIS A 182 -24.72 0.51 3.16
N ARG A 183 -24.34 1.07 4.32
CA ARG A 183 -23.44 2.22 4.39
C ARG A 183 -22.02 1.85 3.95
N LYS A 184 -21.49 0.69 4.34
CA LYS A 184 -20.18 0.22 3.85
C LYS A 184 -20.13 0.10 2.34
N ARG A 185 -21.18 -0.49 1.74
CA ARG A 185 -21.33 -0.54 0.28
C ARG A 185 -21.38 0.85 -0.34
N GLU A 186 -22.14 1.78 0.24
CA GLU A 186 -22.20 3.17 -0.22
C GLU A 186 -20.81 3.84 -0.20
N LEU A 187 -20.03 3.65 0.86
CA LEU A 187 -18.66 4.18 0.97
C LEU A 187 -17.75 3.62 -0.15
N LEU A 188 -17.92 2.36 -0.57
CA LEU A 188 -17.19 1.83 -1.73
C LEU A 188 -17.64 2.47 -3.05
N TYR A 189 -18.91 2.85 -3.21
CA TYR A 189 -19.34 3.61 -4.39
C TYR A 189 -18.74 5.02 -4.41
N LEU A 190 -18.66 5.70 -3.25
CA LEU A 190 -17.96 6.97 -3.13
C LEU A 190 -16.47 6.84 -3.47
N LEU A 191 -15.82 5.76 -3.01
CA LEU A 191 -14.44 5.44 -3.36
C LEU A 191 -14.26 5.28 -4.88
N LYS A 192 -15.12 4.50 -5.55
CA LYS A 192 -15.08 4.33 -7.01
C LYS A 192 -15.27 5.66 -7.74
N ASP A 193 -16.23 6.49 -7.31
CA ASP A 193 -16.42 7.82 -7.88
C ASP A 193 -15.18 8.69 -7.68
N THR A 194 -14.42 8.50 -6.59
CA THR A 194 -13.11 9.15 -6.34
C THR A 194 -12.10 8.79 -7.39
N TYR A 195 -11.98 7.51 -7.69
CA TYR A 195 -11.10 7.04 -8.76
C TYR A 195 -11.48 7.63 -10.11
N ARG A 196 -12.77 7.66 -10.45
CA ARG A 196 -13.25 8.29 -11.69
C ARG A 196 -12.81 9.73 -11.80
N ASP A 197 -13.14 10.55 -10.80
CA ASP A 197 -12.88 11.99 -10.87
C ASP A 197 -11.38 12.30 -10.90
N LEU A 198 -10.58 11.51 -10.18
CA LEU A 198 -9.12 11.57 -10.27
C LEU A 198 -8.63 11.22 -11.68
N ARG A 199 -9.08 10.10 -12.27
CA ARG A 199 -8.66 9.71 -13.62
C ARG A 199 -9.03 10.80 -14.63
N LEU A 200 -10.25 11.31 -14.59
CA LEU A 200 -10.70 12.41 -15.47
C LEU A 200 -9.83 13.65 -15.30
N THR A 201 -9.44 13.98 -14.06
CA THR A 201 -8.52 15.08 -13.78
C THR A 201 -7.15 14.84 -14.42
N LEU A 202 -6.56 13.66 -14.25
CA LEU A 202 -5.27 13.34 -14.86
C LEU A 202 -5.33 13.34 -16.39
N LEU A 203 -6.42 12.81 -16.98
CA LEU A 203 -6.67 12.86 -18.42
C LEU A 203 -6.70 14.32 -18.92
N HIS A 204 -7.38 15.22 -18.21
CA HIS A 204 -7.45 16.64 -18.58
C HIS A 204 -6.07 17.32 -18.65
N TYR A 205 -5.13 16.89 -17.80
CA TYR A 205 -3.77 17.43 -17.75
C TYR A 205 -2.74 16.61 -18.55
N GLY A 206 -3.17 15.72 -19.45
CA GLY A 206 -2.28 14.97 -20.35
C GLY A 206 -1.44 13.90 -19.64
N MET A 207 -1.96 13.34 -18.55
CA MET A 207 -1.35 12.26 -17.77
C MET A 207 -2.07 10.93 -18.03
N GLU A 208 -2.51 10.67 -19.28
CA GLU A 208 -3.39 9.53 -19.58
C GLU A 208 -2.72 8.18 -19.35
N LYS A 209 -1.39 8.15 -19.48
CA LYS A 209 -0.57 6.94 -19.33
C LYS A 209 -0.08 6.71 -17.90
N ASP A 210 -0.32 7.66 -16.99
CA ASP A 210 0.15 7.55 -15.62
C ASP A 210 -0.61 6.45 -14.90
N GLU A 211 0.14 5.62 -14.18
CA GLU A 211 -0.41 4.50 -13.45
C GLU A 211 -1.16 5.00 -12.21
N ILE A 212 -2.29 4.39 -11.91
CA ILE A 212 -2.99 4.56 -10.63
C ILE A 212 -3.19 3.18 -10.04
N MET A 213 -2.61 2.94 -8.87
CA MET A 213 -2.92 1.78 -8.04
C MET A 213 -3.58 2.24 -6.74
N ALA A 214 -4.31 1.35 -6.07
CA ALA A 214 -4.92 1.66 -4.78
C ALA A 214 -4.84 0.48 -3.81
N ASP A 215 -4.93 0.79 -2.52
CA ASP A 215 -4.97 -0.23 -1.48
C ASP A 215 -6.39 -0.71 -1.19
N ILE A 216 -6.53 -2.04 -1.10
CA ILE A 216 -7.77 -2.70 -0.67
C ILE A 216 -7.45 -3.82 0.33
N PRO A 217 -8.34 -4.10 1.30
CA PRO A 217 -8.20 -5.25 2.17
C PRO A 217 -8.60 -6.55 1.45
N THR A 218 -8.32 -7.69 2.07
CA THR A 218 -8.60 -9.04 1.54
C THR A 218 -10.08 -9.46 1.53
N TRP A 219 -11.01 -8.54 1.76
CA TRP A 219 -12.42 -8.85 1.97
C TRP A 219 -13.39 -7.90 1.24
N PHE A 220 -12.89 -7.04 0.34
CA PHE A 220 -13.78 -6.16 -0.46
C PHE A 220 -14.71 -6.95 -1.40
N ASP A 221 -14.35 -8.18 -1.77
CA ASP A 221 -15.20 -9.08 -2.53
C ASP A 221 -16.24 -9.85 -1.69
N GLU A 222 -16.16 -9.78 -0.35
CA GLU A 222 -17.02 -10.55 0.54
C GLU A 222 -18.43 -9.93 0.63
N MET A 223 -19.44 -10.74 0.30
CA MET A 223 -20.86 -10.36 0.37
C MET A 223 -21.27 -9.87 1.75
N SER A 224 -20.79 -10.52 2.82
CA SER A 224 -21.12 -10.19 4.21
C SER A 224 -20.34 -9.01 4.78
N ALA A 225 -19.09 -8.80 4.34
CA ALA A 225 -18.27 -7.70 4.84
C ALA A 225 -18.73 -6.35 4.27
N ILE A 226 -19.09 -6.33 2.99
CA ILE A 226 -19.53 -5.13 2.27
C ILE A 226 -21.05 -4.98 2.22
N GLY A 227 -21.80 -6.08 2.16
CA GLY A 227 -23.25 -6.03 1.90
C GLY A 227 -23.62 -5.88 0.44
N TRP A 228 -22.84 -6.44 -0.48
CA TRP A 228 -23.21 -6.56 -1.89
C TRP A 228 -24.62 -7.18 -2.02
N ALA A 229 -25.48 -6.59 -2.85
CA ALA A 229 -26.85 -7.06 -3.06
C ALA A 229 -26.89 -8.34 -3.91
N SER A 230 -25.88 -8.53 -4.75
CA SER A 230 -25.71 -9.69 -5.60
C SER A 230 -24.25 -9.79 -6.07
N GLU A 231 -23.86 -10.98 -6.53
CA GLU A 231 -22.59 -11.16 -7.23
C GLU A 231 -22.46 -10.19 -8.41
N ILE A 232 -23.54 -9.96 -9.17
CA ILE A 232 -23.55 -9.04 -10.32
C ILE A 232 -23.17 -7.62 -9.88
N GLU A 233 -23.69 -7.12 -8.76
CA GLU A 233 -23.33 -5.79 -8.25
C GLU A 233 -21.84 -5.70 -7.92
N LYS A 234 -21.30 -6.69 -7.20
CA LYS A 234 -19.87 -6.80 -6.90
C LYS A 234 -19.04 -6.78 -8.18
N TYR A 235 -19.34 -7.66 -9.13
CA TYR A 235 -18.64 -7.71 -10.42
C TYR A 235 -18.69 -6.37 -11.14
N ASN A 236 -19.84 -5.71 -11.17
CA ASN A 236 -20.00 -4.40 -11.81
C ASN A 236 -19.16 -3.33 -11.13
N TRP A 237 -19.05 -3.32 -9.80
CA TRP A 237 -18.22 -2.36 -9.08
C TRP A 237 -16.74 -2.52 -9.44
N PHE A 238 -16.22 -3.75 -9.42
CA PHE A 238 -14.84 -4.02 -9.80
C PHE A 238 -14.59 -3.74 -11.29
N ASN A 239 -15.50 -4.13 -12.18
CA ASN A 239 -15.40 -3.88 -13.61
C ASN A 239 -15.38 -2.39 -13.95
N ASP A 240 -16.25 -1.60 -13.32
CA ASP A 240 -16.29 -0.16 -13.54
C ASP A 240 -15.03 0.52 -12.97
N THR A 241 -14.52 0.04 -11.83
CA THR A 241 -13.28 0.57 -11.25
C THR A 241 -12.06 0.42 -12.19
N MET A 242 -12.00 -0.64 -13.01
CA MET A 242 -10.94 -0.82 -14.01
C MET A 242 -10.89 0.27 -15.08
N ASN A 243 -11.96 1.05 -15.27
CA ASN A 243 -11.95 2.18 -16.19
C ASN A 243 -11.11 3.36 -15.65
N TYR A 244 -10.82 3.37 -14.35
CA TYR A 244 -10.24 4.52 -13.67
C TYR A 244 -8.86 4.24 -13.08
N ILE A 245 -8.61 3.02 -12.62
CA ILE A 245 -7.32 2.62 -12.05
C ILE A 245 -6.70 1.44 -12.80
N ASN A 246 -5.38 1.29 -12.67
CA ASN A 246 -4.60 0.25 -13.31
C ASN A 246 -4.44 -1.00 -12.45
N GLY A 247 -4.76 -0.93 -11.15
CA GLY A 247 -4.55 -2.05 -10.27
C GLY A 247 -4.92 -1.82 -8.81
N PHE A 248 -4.88 -2.89 -8.04
CA PHE A 248 -4.91 -2.87 -6.60
C PHE A 248 -3.67 -3.52 -6.01
N THR A 249 -3.26 -3.06 -4.83
CA THR A 249 -2.48 -3.87 -3.90
C THR A 249 -3.40 -4.35 -2.79
N ILE A 250 -3.48 -5.67 -2.62
CA ILE A 250 -4.31 -6.28 -1.58
C ILE A 250 -3.48 -6.41 -0.31
N MET A 251 -3.94 -5.76 0.76
CA MET A 251 -3.25 -5.72 2.05
C MET A 251 -3.58 -6.95 2.88
N ALA A 252 -2.77 -8.00 2.74
CA ALA A 252 -2.90 -9.24 3.50
C ALA A 252 -2.18 -9.16 4.86
N TYR A 253 -2.13 -7.98 5.47
CA TYR A 253 -1.23 -7.66 6.59
C TYR A 253 -1.52 -8.44 7.85
N GLU A 254 -2.81 -8.70 8.13
CA GLU A 254 -3.23 -9.36 9.37
C GLU A 254 -3.32 -10.89 9.26
N LEU A 255 -2.93 -11.46 8.11
CA LEU A 255 -3.04 -12.89 7.84
C LEU A 255 -1.70 -13.60 8.04
N ALA A 256 -1.68 -14.61 8.92
CA ALA A 256 -0.46 -15.38 9.23
C ALA A 256 -0.25 -16.62 8.35
N SER A 257 -1.27 -17.04 7.61
CA SER A 257 -1.30 -18.32 6.89
C SER A 257 -1.21 -18.09 5.38
N ILE A 258 -0.17 -18.64 4.75
CA ILE A 258 0.02 -18.57 3.29
C ILE A 258 -1.19 -19.15 2.54
N PRO A 259 -1.72 -20.36 2.86
CA PRO A 259 -2.94 -20.86 2.23
C PRO A 259 -4.13 -19.91 2.37
N THR A 260 -4.31 -19.28 3.54
CA THR A 260 -5.39 -18.33 3.78
C THR A 260 -5.21 -17.05 2.97
N ILE A 261 -4.00 -16.52 2.85
CA ILE A 261 -3.70 -15.36 2.00
C ILE A 261 -4.01 -15.70 0.55
N VAL A 262 -3.52 -16.85 0.05
CA VAL A 262 -3.77 -17.31 -1.31
C VAL A 262 -5.27 -17.44 -1.56
N GLN A 263 -6.03 -18.01 -0.63
CA GLN A 263 -7.48 -18.15 -0.74
C GLN A 263 -8.21 -16.80 -0.74
N ARG A 264 -7.94 -15.94 0.25
CA ARG A 264 -8.67 -14.67 0.43
C ARG A 264 -8.42 -13.65 -0.66
N THR A 265 -7.29 -13.74 -1.34
CA THR A 265 -6.95 -12.87 -2.48
C THR A 265 -7.30 -13.50 -3.83
N ASN A 266 -7.98 -14.66 -3.83
CA ASN A 266 -8.24 -15.42 -5.05
C ASN A 266 -9.29 -14.76 -5.95
N TRP A 267 -10.30 -14.12 -5.36
CA TRP A 267 -11.38 -13.55 -6.16
C TRP A 267 -10.87 -12.41 -7.03
N GLU A 268 -10.16 -11.42 -6.47
CA GLU A 268 -9.63 -10.28 -7.21
C GLU A 268 -8.68 -10.74 -8.30
N ARG A 269 -7.75 -11.65 -8.00
CA ARG A 269 -6.79 -12.17 -9.00
C ARG A 269 -7.46 -12.83 -10.21
N ASN A 270 -8.60 -13.49 -10.00
CA ASN A 270 -9.29 -14.18 -11.09
C ASN A 270 -10.31 -13.30 -11.81
N ASN A 271 -10.84 -12.27 -11.15
CA ASN A 271 -12.00 -11.52 -11.64
C ASN A 271 -11.69 -10.06 -12.02
N PHE A 272 -10.74 -9.41 -11.34
CA PHE A 272 -10.28 -8.07 -11.70
C PHE A 272 -9.21 -8.16 -12.79
N LYS A 273 -9.57 -7.76 -14.02
CA LYS A 273 -8.72 -7.90 -15.23
C LYS A 273 -7.66 -6.80 -15.37
N ALA A 274 -7.18 -6.27 -14.25
CA ALA A 274 -6.07 -5.33 -14.17
C ALA A 274 -5.04 -5.80 -13.13
N ASN A 275 -4.04 -4.98 -12.80
CA ASN A 275 -2.92 -5.44 -11.97
C ASN A 275 -3.38 -5.73 -10.54
N ILE A 276 -3.11 -6.93 -10.03
CA ILE A 276 -3.30 -7.28 -8.62
C ILE A 276 -1.95 -7.61 -8.01
N GLN A 277 -1.57 -6.87 -6.97
CA GLN A 277 -0.41 -7.17 -6.13
C GLN A 277 -0.88 -7.68 -4.77
N ILE A 278 -0.07 -8.50 -4.10
CA ILE A 278 -0.35 -8.97 -2.73
C ILE A 278 0.70 -8.38 -1.80
N GLY A 279 0.24 -7.56 -0.86
CA GLY A 279 1.06 -6.88 0.14
C GLY A 279 1.12 -7.64 1.46
N LEU A 280 2.32 -7.79 2.02
CA LEU A 280 2.52 -8.15 3.43
C LEU A 280 3.11 -6.96 4.19
N ASP A 281 2.89 -6.94 5.51
CA ASP A 281 3.45 -5.92 6.39
C ASP A 281 4.64 -6.48 7.20
N ALA A 282 5.78 -5.80 7.12
CA ALA A 282 7.04 -6.07 7.79
C ALA A 282 7.04 -5.49 9.19
N ASP A 283 6.19 -4.52 9.51
CA ASP A 283 5.96 -4.10 10.90
C ASP A 283 5.34 -5.24 11.74
N GLU A 284 4.84 -6.29 11.07
CA GLU A 284 4.31 -7.49 11.70
C GLU A 284 5.35 -8.57 12.00
N ILE A 285 6.63 -8.29 11.74
CA ILE A 285 7.73 -9.15 12.18
C ILE A 285 7.79 -9.14 13.72
N GLY A 286 7.81 -10.33 14.31
CA GLY A 286 7.74 -10.56 15.75
C GLY A 286 6.32 -10.77 16.28
N ARG A 287 5.27 -10.41 15.51
CA ARG A 287 3.87 -10.66 15.87
C ARG A 287 3.23 -11.75 15.01
N ILE A 288 3.19 -11.54 13.70
CA ILE A 288 2.65 -12.49 12.73
C ILE A 288 3.77 -13.32 12.11
N TRP A 289 4.87 -12.66 11.74
CA TRP A 289 6.02 -13.30 11.10
C TRP A 289 7.14 -13.47 12.12
N ASN A 290 7.55 -14.69 12.42
CA ASN A 290 8.57 -14.94 13.45
C ASN A 290 9.95 -14.32 13.15
N SER A 291 10.23 -13.96 11.90
CA SER A 291 11.49 -13.30 11.50
C SER A 291 11.37 -12.64 10.13
N LYS A 292 12.36 -11.81 9.77
CA LYS A 292 12.53 -11.29 8.40
C LYS A 292 12.63 -12.40 7.35
N SER A 293 13.30 -13.51 7.68
CA SER A 293 13.37 -14.68 6.79
C SER A 293 12.00 -15.34 6.59
N ALA A 294 11.14 -15.36 7.63
CA ALA A 294 9.80 -15.92 7.53
C ALA A 294 8.92 -15.14 6.55
N ILE A 295 8.89 -13.80 6.64
CA ILE A 295 8.14 -12.98 5.70
C ILE A 295 8.71 -13.07 4.27
N ILE A 296 10.04 -13.14 4.09
CA ILE A 296 10.66 -13.37 2.77
C ILE A 296 10.21 -14.70 2.15
N ASN A 297 10.17 -15.77 2.95
CA ASN A 297 9.68 -17.06 2.48
C ASN A 297 8.20 -17.00 2.13
N ALA A 298 7.37 -16.34 2.96
CA ALA A 298 5.95 -16.16 2.68
C ALA A 298 5.71 -15.42 1.36
N LEU A 299 6.40 -14.30 1.13
CA LEU A 299 6.35 -13.55 -0.12
C LEU A 299 6.68 -14.43 -1.34
N ARG A 300 7.74 -15.26 -1.23
CA ARG A 300 8.14 -16.20 -2.30
C ARG A 300 7.06 -17.25 -2.56
N GLU A 301 6.56 -17.90 -1.52
CA GLU A 301 5.54 -18.94 -1.66
C GLU A 301 4.22 -18.39 -2.22
N ILE A 302 3.79 -17.22 -1.76
CA ILE A 302 2.62 -16.52 -2.31
C ILE A 302 2.85 -16.22 -3.79
N ASN A 303 3.99 -15.64 -4.17
CA ASN A 303 4.30 -15.35 -5.57
C ASN A 303 4.31 -16.63 -6.43
N VAL A 304 4.90 -17.73 -5.96
CA VAL A 304 4.93 -19.01 -6.69
C VAL A 304 3.52 -19.59 -6.88
N GLN A 305 2.70 -19.60 -5.82
CA GLN A 305 1.36 -20.20 -5.85
C GLN A 305 0.36 -19.36 -6.66
N THR A 306 0.53 -18.04 -6.68
CA THR A 306 -0.47 -17.12 -7.24
C THR A 306 -0.04 -16.49 -8.56
N ARG A 307 1.27 -16.47 -8.83
CA ARG A 307 1.92 -15.70 -9.91
C ARG A 307 1.64 -14.20 -9.87
N ALA A 308 1.03 -13.69 -8.80
CA ALA A 308 0.81 -12.27 -8.62
C ALA A 308 2.11 -11.58 -8.16
N PRO A 309 2.38 -10.35 -8.63
CA PRO A 309 3.43 -9.52 -8.04
C PRO A 309 3.18 -9.32 -6.54
N ILE A 310 4.27 -9.15 -5.80
CA ILE A 310 4.25 -9.00 -4.35
C ILE A 310 4.68 -7.60 -3.94
N ALA A 311 4.20 -7.16 -2.79
CA ALA A 311 4.57 -5.88 -2.21
C ALA A 311 4.86 -6.02 -0.71
N VAL A 312 5.66 -5.10 -0.16
CA VAL A 312 5.99 -5.06 1.26
C VAL A 312 5.81 -3.66 1.82
N HIS A 313 4.92 -3.54 2.78
CA HIS A 313 4.91 -2.44 3.75
C HIS A 313 5.87 -2.83 4.88
N ASN A 314 6.81 -2.05 5.41
CA ASN A 314 7.41 -0.82 4.89
C ASN A 314 8.95 -0.97 4.80
N TYR A 315 9.58 -0.11 4.01
CA TYR A 315 11.04 -0.10 3.77
C TYR A 315 11.86 -0.01 5.06
N THR A 316 11.49 0.89 5.98
CA THR A 316 12.27 1.18 7.19
C THR A 316 12.31 0.02 8.20
N THR A 317 11.38 -0.91 8.13
CA THR A 317 11.42 -2.14 8.93
C THR A 317 12.02 -3.29 8.13
N PHE A 318 11.77 -3.33 6.83
CA PHE A 318 12.15 -4.47 6.01
C PHE A 318 13.60 -4.40 5.49
N MET A 319 14.13 -3.23 5.17
CA MET A 319 15.37 -3.06 4.39
C MET A 319 16.39 -2.08 4.99
N GLU A 320 15.97 -1.22 5.92
CA GLU A 320 16.90 -0.41 6.73
C GLU A 320 17.78 -1.35 7.57
N GLN A 321 19.10 -1.17 7.51
CA GLN A 321 20.09 -1.98 8.25
C GLN A 321 20.61 -1.22 9.47
#